data_AF-A0A2V5Y7D3-F1
#
_entry.id   AF-A0A2V5Y7D3-F1
#
_cell.length_a   1.000
_cell.length_b   1.000
_cell.length_c   1.000
_cell.angle_alpha   90.00
_cell.angle_beta   90.00
_cell.angle_gamma   90.00
#
_symmetry.space_group_name_H-M   'P 1'
#
loop_
_entity.id
_entity.type
_entity.pdbx_description
1 polymer ?
#
loop_
_entity_poly.entity_id
_entity_poly.type
_entity_poly.pdbx_seq_one_letter_code
_entity_poly.pdbx_strand_id
1 'polypeptide(L)'
;MTGISLALLAANPFGQKNSLSAAQLALIQQKYGVASSSIDPLVPAAIDCSRIKQLGIDRQENLRAGAIMIFCGLSEGGKASHGKAFSKLAKKLLSPLAFGSTDVDLITGAESFPNVTQSETFTTANPDNPNQIVVAYNDSRGRNFTPINISGASVSTDGGTTFTRLTKANGQSPFDNTFGDPVVLYHKPSGNWVTVWLDAACGGQGLGGYKSLTPDDPNSWTHFCAFNEGSADRES
;
A
#
# COMPACT_ATOMS: atom_id res chain seq x y z
N MET A 1 -61.02 -5.18 56.48
CA MET A 1 -61.04 -5.80 55.13
C MET A 1 -61.95 -4.94 54.27
N THR A 2 -61.39 -3.88 53.66
CA THR A 2 -61.01 -3.80 52.23
C THR A 2 -62.23 -4.06 51.34
N GLY A 3 -62.82 -3.10 50.62
CA GLY A 3 -62.24 -1.89 50.03
C GLY A 3 -62.41 -2.00 48.51
N ILE A 4 -63.34 -1.22 47.97
CA ILE A 4 -63.83 -1.09 46.58
C ILE A 4 -62.68 -0.93 45.56
N SER A 5 -62.79 -1.52 44.35
CA SER A 5 -63.07 -0.78 43.09
C SER A 5 -62.88 -1.60 41.80
N LEU A 6 -63.77 -1.30 40.85
CA LEU A 6 -63.84 -1.78 39.47
C LEU A 6 -62.78 -1.08 38.62
N ALA A 7 -62.04 -1.79 37.75
CA ALA A 7 -61.26 -1.16 36.69
C ALA A 7 -61.24 -1.96 35.39
N LEU A 8 -61.47 -1.20 34.32
CA LEU A 8 -61.75 -1.53 32.93
C LEU A 8 -60.74 -2.49 32.27
N LEU A 9 -61.28 -3.44 31.48
CA LEU A 9 -60.59 -4.07 30.36
C LEU A 9 -60.47 -3.06 29.21
N ALA A 10 -59.29 -2.46 29.04
CA ALA A 10 -58.91 -1.79 27.80
C ALA A 10 -58.03 -2.74 26.98
N ALA A 11 -58.57 -3.20 25.86
CA ALA A 11 -57.82 -3.93 24.83
C ALA A 11 -56.76 -2.99 24.22
N ASN A 12 -55.50 -3.43 24.18
CA ASN A 12 -54.45 -2.77 23.41
C ASN A 12 -53.98 -3.73 22.29
N PRO A 13 -54.23 -3.42 21.00
CA PRO A 13 -54.02 -4.34 19.89
C PRO A 13 -52.61 -4.28 19.26
N PHE A 14 -51.59 -3.77 19.96
CA PHE A 14 -50.23 -3.67 19.41
C PHE A 14 -49.19 -4.33 20.31
N GLY A 15 -49.21 -5.67 20.30
CA GLY A 15 -48.16 -6.52 20.86
C GLY A 15 -47.27 -7.11 19.77
N GLN A 16 -46.36 -6.30 19.21
CA GLN A 16 -45.17 -6.80 18.52
C GLN A 16 -43.94 -6.10 19.09
N LYS A 17 -43.39 -6.65 20.17
CA LYS A 17 -42.00 -6.36 20.53
C LYS A 17 -41.12 -7.05 19.48
N ASN A 18 -40.71 -6.30 18.45
CA ASN A 18 -39.60 -6.71 17.58
C ASN A 18 -38.36 -6.86 18.46
N SER A 19 -38.11 -8.08 18.94
CA SER A 19 -36.85 -8.43 19.56
C SER A 19 -35.79 -8.35 18.48
N LEU A 20 -34.85 -7.43 18.65
CA LEU A 20 -33.67 -7.33 17.79
C LEU A 20 -32.95 -8.68 17.84
N SER A 21 -32.63 -9.24 16.68
CA SER A 21 -31.87 -10.48 16.61
C SER A 21 -30.49 -10.31 17.26
N ALA A 22 -29.88 -11.41 17.70
CA ALA A 22 -28.52 -11.39 18.23
C ALA A 22 -27.51 -10.74 17.26
N ALA A 23 -27.73 -10.85 15.94
CA ALA A 23 -26.92 -10.17 14.92
C ALA A 23 -27.12 -8.64 14.93
N GLN A 24 -28.35 -8.16 15.14
CA GLN A 24 -28.62 -6.72 15.28
C GLN A 24 -28.05 -6.16 16.58
N LEU A 25 -28.11 -6.92 17.68
CA LEU A 25 -27.50 -6.56 18.94
C LEU A 25 -25.96 -6.55 18.85
N ALA A 26 -25.36 -7.51 18.15
CA ALA A 26 -23.92 -7.54 17.89
C ALA A 26 -23.44 -6.33 17.08
N LEU A 27 -24.19 -5.94 16.03
CA LEU A 27 -23.91 -4.74 15.23
C LEU A 27 -24.01 -3.45 16.06
N ILE A 28 -24.99 -3.36 16.96
CA ILE A 28 -25.16 -2.19 17.85
C ILE A 28 -24.03 -2.12 18.89
N GLN A 29 -23.62 -3.27 19.44
CA GLN A 29 -22.55 -3.37 20.43
C GLN A 29 -21.18 -3.06 19.81
N GLN A 30 -20.98 -3.36 18.53
CA GLN A 30 -19.80 -2.98 17.76
C GLN A 30 -19.78 -1.49 17.38
N LYS A 31 -20.96 -0.86 17.22
CA LYS A 31 -21.11 0.56 16.89
C LYS A 31 -20.89 1.52 18.08
N TYR A 32 -20.98 1.02 19.32
CA TYR A 32 -20.94 1.86 20.55
C TYR A 32 -20.18 1.26 21.75
N GLY A 33 -19.47 0.14 21.60
CA GLY A 33 -18.82 -0.57 22.71
C GLY A 33 -17.30 -0.72 22.58
N VAL A 34 -16.62 -0.68 23.73
CA VAL A 34 -15.20 -1.05 23.88
C VAL A 34 -15.04 -2.54 23.57
N ALA A 35 -14.27 -2.87 22.54
CA ALA A 35 -14.08 -4.25 22.13
C ALA A 35 -13.20 -5.04 23.11
N SER A 36 -13.77 -6.05 23.78
CA SER A 36 -13.07 -6.87 24.77
C SER A 36 -11.99 -7.80 24.18
N SER A 37 -11.97 -8.00 22.87
CA SER A 37 -10.97 -8.85 22.21
C SER A 37 -10.84 -8.47 20.73
N SER A 38 -9.62 -8.21 20.28
CA SER A 38 -9.30 -8.09 18.86
C SER A 38 -8.74 -9.41 18.35
N ILE A 39 -9.29 -9.87 17.22
CA ILE A 39 -8.78 -11.03 16.47
C ILE A 39 -7.71 -10.59 15.44
N ASP A 40 -7.54 -9.28 15.25
CA ASP A 40 -6.63 -8.67 14.30
C ASP A 40 -5.44 -8.03 15.05
N PRO A 41 -4.19 -8.46 14.79
CA PRO A 41 -3.00 -7.86 15.44
C PRO A 41 -2.85 -6.36 15.17
N LEU A 42 -3.48 -5.83 14.12
CA LEU A 42 -3.49 -4.40 13.82
C LEU A 42 -4.49 -3.62 14.67
N VAL A 43 -5.51 -4.25 15.24
CA VAL A 43 -6.53 -3.58 16.06
C VAL A 43 -6.19 -3.74 17.55
N PRO A 44 -5.93 -2.64 18.28
CA PRO A 44 -5.67 -2.71 19.72
C PRO A 44 -6.86 -3.32 20.49
N ALA A 45 -6.57 -4.10 21.52
CA ALA A 45 -7.59 -4.51 22.47
C ALA A 45 -8.23 -3.27 23.13
N ALA A 46 -9.54 -3.31 23.38
CA ALA A 46 -10.30 -2.24 24.01
C ALA A 46 -10.31 -0.90 23.23
N ILE A 47 -10.20 -0.93 21.90
CA ILE A 47 -10.44 0.27 21.09
C ILE A 47 -11.89 0.78 21.28
N ASP A 48 -12.03 2.08 21.54
CA ASP A 48 -13.32 2.76 21.67
C ASP A 48 -13.71 3.42 20.34
N CYS A 49 -14.62 2.76 19.62
CA CYS A 49 -15.12 3.21 18.32
C CYS A 49 -15.83 4.57 18.34
N SER A 50 -16.28 5.07 19.50
CA SER A 50 -16.89 6.39 19.61
C SER A 50 -15.86 7.53 19.52
N ARG A 51 -14.58 7.24 19.77
CA ARG A 51 -13.49 8.24 19.85
C ARG A 51 -12.65 8.34 18.58
N ILE A 52 -13.02 7.66 17.51
CA ILE A 52 -12.28 7.62 16.24
C ILE A 52 -11.90 9.02 15.74
N LYS A 53 -12.87 9.94 15.68
CA LYS A 53 -12.63 11.34 15.25
C LYS A 53 -11.75 12.12 16.22
N GLN A 54 -11.89 11.88 17.52
CA GLN A 54 -11.09 12.54 18.56
C GLN A 54 -9.64 12.08 18.49
N LEU A 55 -9.41 10.80 18.20
CA LEU A 55 -8.09 10.20 18.03
C LEU A 55 -7.50 10.44 16.64
N GLY A 56 -8.26 11.07 15.72
CA GLY A 56 -7.85 11.34 14.35
C GLY A 56 -7.58 10.06 13.54
N ILE A 57 -8.19 8.93 13.92
CA ILE A 57 -8.00 7.65 13.23
C ILE A 57 -8.65 7.69 11.84
N ASP A 58 -9.71 8.49 11.67
CA ASP A 58 -10.38 8.76 10.41
C ASP A 58 -9.54 9.57 9.39
N ARG A 59 -8.37 10.06 9.79
CA ARG A 59 -7.44 10.85 8.96
C ARG A 59 -6.08 10.19 8.77
N GLN A 60 -5.97 8.92 9.16
CA GLN A 60 -4.75 8.15 9.07
C GLN A 60 -4.87 7.08 7.97
N GLU A 61 -3.91 7.08 7.05
CA GLU A 61 -3.89 6.15 5.90
C GLU A 61 -3.03 4.89 6.14
N ASN A 62 -2.64 4.62 7.40
CA ASN A 62 -1.86 3.43 7.73
C ASN A 62 -2.76 2.20 7.95
N LEU A 63 -2.22 0.99 7.74
CA LEU A 63 -2.95 -0.28 7.85
C LEU A 63 -3.65 -0.47 9.21
N ARG A 64 -3.06 0.04 10.31
CA ARG A 64 -3.66 0.00 11.64
C ARG A 64 -4.92 0.84 11.71
N ALA A 65 -4.88 2.08 11.22
CA ALA A 65 -6.05 2.94 11.18
C ALA A 65 -7.15 2.34 10.29
N GLY A 66 -6.79 1.82 9.11
CA GLY A 66 -7.71 1.10 8.23
C GLY A 66 -8.38 -0.10 8.92
N ALA A 67 -7.60 -0.95 9.60
CA ALA A 67 -8.13 -2.10 10.35
C ALA A 67 -9.10 -1.67 11.47
N ILE A 68 -8.78 -0.59 12.20
CA ILE A 68 -9.68 -0.03 13.24
C ILE A 68 -10.98 0.50 12.61
N MET A 69 -10.90 1.22 11.49
CA MET A 69 -12.07 1.77 10.80
C MET A 69 -13.00 0.66 10.30
N ILE A 70 -12.46 -0.43 9.76
CA ILE A 70 -13.23 -1.63 9.38
C ILE A 70 -13.84 -2.28 10.62
N PHE A 71 -13.04 -2.48 11.68
CA PHE A 71 -13.48 -3.10 12.93
C PHE A 71 -14.65 -2.35 13.58
N CYS A 72 -14.62 -1.02 13.57
CA CYS A 72 -15.66 -0.13 14.08
C CYS A 72 -16.86 0.04 13.13
N GLY A 73 -16.88 -0.64 11.99
CA GLY A 73 -17.95 -0.53 10.99
C GLY A 73 -18.03 0.83 10.29
N LEU A 74 -16.93 1.60 10.29
CA LEU A 74 -16.81 2.90 9.65
C LEU A 74 -16.21 2.81 8.24
N SER A 75 -15.76 1.64 7.82
CA SER A 75 -15.27 1.36 6.47
C SER A 75 -15.61 -0.08 6.07
N GLU A 76 -15.83 -0.31 4.77
CA GLU A 76 -15.97 -1.66 4.25
C GLU A 76 -14.59 -2.31 4.10
N GLY A 77 -14.43 -3.53 4.61
CA GLY A 77 -13.24 -4.34 4.33
C GLY A 77 -13.22 -4.85 2.89
N GLY A 78 -12.03 -5.23 2.40
CA GLY A 78 -11.88 -5.86 1.09
C GLY A 78 -12.72 -7.13 0.97
N LYS A 79 -13.48 -7.26 -0.12
CA LYS A 79 -14.16 -8.52 -0.48
C LYS A 79 -13.21 -9.34 -1.32
N ALA A 80 -12.85 -10.54 -0.87
CA ALA A 80 -12.01 -11.45 -1.65
C ALA A 80 -12.69 -11.75 -2.99
N SER A 81 -12.13 -11.24 -4.08
CA SER A 81 -12.49 -11.66 -5.43
C SER A 81 -11.95 -13.08 -5.62
N HIS A 82 -12.83 -14.07 -5.55
CA HIS A 82 -12.49 -15.44 -5.86
C HIS A 82 -12.35 -15.54 -7.38
N GLY A 83 -11.16 -15.22 -7.89
CA GLY A 83 -10.80 -15.51 -9.27
C GLY A 83 -11.05 -16.98 -9.53
N LYS A 84 -12.03 -17.29 -10.39
CA LYS A 84 -12.39 -18.66 -10.76
C LYS A 84 -11.11 -19.44 -11.04
N ALA A 85 -10.99 -20.65 -10.50
CA ALA A 85 -9.82 -21.52 -10.67
C ALA A 85 -9.54 -21.77 -12.17
N PHE A 86 -8.81 -20.85 -12.79
CA PHE A 86 -8.39 -20.95 -14.17
C PHE A 86 -7.35 -22.07 -14.22
N SER A 87 -7.59 -23.06 -15.08
CA SER A 87 -6.74 -24.26 -15.14
C SER A 87 -5.28 -23.87 -15.34
N LYS A 88 -4.34 -24.60 -14.72
CA LYS A 88 -2.89 -24.34 -14.85
C LYS A 88 -2.45 -24.26 -16.33
N LEU A 89 -3.13 -24.99 -17.22
CA LEU A 89 -2.90 -24.97 -18.66
C LEU A 89 -3.34 -23.64 -19.29
N ALA A 90 -4.50 -23.11 -18.90
CA ALA A 90 -4.98 -21.83 -19.39
C ALA A 90 -4.18 -20.65 -18.82
N LYS A 91 -3.67 -20.75 -17.57
CA LYS A 91 -2.69 -19.79 -17.01
C LYS A 91 -1.37 -19.76 -17.81
N LYS A 92 -0.91 -20.93 -18.29
CA LYS A 92 0.31 -21.05 -19.11
C LYS A 92 0.12 -20.52 -20.53
N LEU A 93 -1.10 -20.59 -21.07
CA LEU A 93 -1.42 -20.11 -22.41
C LEU A 93 -1.72 -18.60 -22.47
N LEU A 94 -2.02 -17.98 -21.34
CA LEU A 94 -2.37 -16.55 -21.24
C LEU A 94 -1.33 -15.73 -20.47
N SER A 95 -0.11 -16.25 -20.28
CA SER A 95 0.98 -15.49 -19.68
C SER A 95 1.34 -14.27 -20.55
N PRO A 96 1.61 -13.09 -19.95
CA PRO A 96 1.62 -12.83 -18.52
C PRO A 96 0.22 -12.41 -18.03
N LEU A 97 -0.40 -13.24 -17.21
CA LEU A 97 -1.67 -12.96 -16.53
C LEU A 97 -1.46 -12.53 -15.06
N ALA A 98 -0.26 -12.02 -14.76
CA ALA A 98 0.17 -11.70 -13.40
C ALA A 98 -0.41 -10.38 -12.87
N PHE A 99 -1.05 -9.57 -13.73
CA PHE A 99 -1.85 -8.43 -13.28
C PHE A 99 -3.03 -8.93 -12.42
N GLY A 100 -3.00 -8.62 -11.12
CA GLY A 100 -4.05 -9.00 -10.17
C GLY A 100 -3.96 -10.44 -9.61
N SER A 101 -2.76 -11.02 -9.59
CA SER A 101 -2.50 -12.31 -8.92
C SER A 101 -2.16 -12.10 -7.42
N THR A 102 -1.33 -12.95 -6.82
CA THR A 102 -0.93 -12.79 -5.41
C THR A 102 0.01 -11.61 -5.26
N ASP A 103 -0.16 -10.82 -4.20
CA ASP A 103 0.77 -9.74 -3.86
C ASP A 103 2.17 -10.31 -3.64
N VAL A 104 3.16 -9.63 -4.22
CA VAL A 104 4.57 -10.02 -4.16
C VAL A 104 5.39 -8.92 -3.52
N ASP A 105 6.33 -9.33 -2.68
CA ASP A 105 7.26 -8.41 -2.05
C ASP A 105 8.30 -7.92 -3.06
N LEU A 106 8.38 -6.60 -3.19
CA LEU A 106 9.37 -5.93 -4.05
C LEU A 106 10.71 -5.81 -3.31
N ILE A 107 10.70 -5.84 -1.98
CA ILE A 107 11.84 -5.51 -1.14
C ILE A 107 12.59 -6.78 -0.79
N THR A 108 13.23 -7.37 -1.80
CA THR A 108 14.04 -8.58 -1.61
C THR A 108 15.39 -8.26 -0.96
N GLY A 109 15.83 -9.09 -0.02
CA GLY A 109 17.11 -8.97 0.67
C GLY A 109 16.97 -8.63 2.16
N ALA A 110 18.10 -8.52 2.86
CA ALA A 110 18.09 -8.16 4.26
C ALA A 110 17.91 -6.66 4.45
N GLU A 111 17.07 -6.27 5.41
CA GLU A 111 16.94 -4.89 5.86
C GLU A 111 17.26 -4.79 7.36
N SER A 112 17.79 -3.63 7.77
CA SER A 112 18.23 -3.40 9.14
C SER A 112 17.52 -2.18 9.71
N PHE A 113 16.79 -2.40 10.80
CA PHE A 113 16.14 -1.31 11.55
C PHE A 113 17.18 -0.24 11.96
N PRO A 114 16.87 1.06 11.85
CA PRO A 114 15.56 1.66 11.54
C PRO A 114 15.26 1.88 10.05
N ASN A 115 16.17 1.55 9.15
CA ASN A 115 16.06 1.85 7.72
C ASN A 115 15.40 0.69 6.96
N VAL A 116 14.13 0.46 7.28
CA VAL A 116 13.29 -0.65 6.77
C VAL A 116 11.98 -0.15 6.15
N THR A 117 11.89 1.15 5.91
CA THR A 117 10.68 1.79 5.39
C THR A 117 10.85 2.07 3.91
N GLN A 118 9.81 1.71 3.16
CA GLN A 118 9.62 2.11 1.77
C GLN A 118 8.30 2.85 1.66
N SER A 119 8.24 3.80 0.73
CA SER A 119 7.07 4.64 0.50
C SER A 119 7.06 5.09 -0.93
N GLU A 120 5.88 5.46 -1.44
CA GLU A 120 5.68 5.89 -2.82
C GLU A 120 6.12 4.82 -3.83
N THR A 121 5.38 4.69 -4.92
CA THR A 121 5.67 3.62 -5.87
C THR A 121 5.22 4.03 -7.25
N PHE A 122 6.12 3.85 -8.21
CA PHE A 122 5.82 3.99 -9.62
C PHE A 122 6.14 2.69 -10.33
N THR A 123 5.19 2.16 -11.10
CA THR A 123 5.34 0.88 -11.81
C THR A 123 5.19 1.11 -13.30
N THR A 124 6.12 0.57 -14.08
CA THR A 124 6.02 0.54 -15.54
C THR A 124 6.41 -0.82 -16.08
N ALA A 125 5.68 -1.28 -17.11
CA ALA A 125 6.00 -2.48 -17.86
C ALA A 125 6.52 -2.11 -19.26
N ASN A 126 7.45 -2.90 -19.79
CA ASN A 126 7.90 -2.75 -21.17
C ASN A 126 6.77 -3.22 -22.12
N PRO A 127 6.25 -2.36 -23.01
CA PRO A 127 5.16 -2.69 -23.92
C PRO A 127 5.53 -3.75 -24.96
N ASP A 128 6.81 -3.92 -25.27
CA ASP A 128 7.30 -4.89 -26.26
C ASP A 128 7.78 -6.20 -25.60
N ASN A 129 8.00 -6.19 -24.28
CA ASN A 129 8.31 -7.37 -23.48
C ASN A 129 7.54 -7.31 -22.15
N PRO A 130 6.33 -7.87 -22.08
CA PRO A 130 5.48 -7.74 -20.90
C PRO A 130 5.98 -8.56 -19.70
N ASN A 131 7.04 -9.35 -19.87
CA ASN A 131 7.71 -9.99 -18.74
C ASN A 131 8.64 -9.04 -17.99
N GLN A 132 9.05 -7.92 -18.60
CA GLN A 132 9.95 -6.95 -18.02
C GLN A 132 9.17 -5.81 -17.36
N ILE A 133 9.22 -5.75 -16.04
CA ILE A 133 8.54 -4.73 -15.22
C ILE A 133 9.58 -4.09 -14.31
N VAL A 134 9.56 -2.77 -14.20
CA VAL A 134 10.37 -2.03 -13.23
C VAL A 134 9.43 -1.30 -12.29
N VAL A 135 9.67 -1.47 -11.00
CA VAL A 135 8.97 -0.76 -9.93
C VAL A 135 9.99 0.08 -9.17
N ALA A 136 9.79 1.39 -9.14
CA ALA A 136 10.60 2.35 -8.42
C ALA A 136 9.86 2.81 -7.15
N TYR A 137 10.57 3.02 -6.06
CA TYR A 137 10.02 3.37 -4.75
C TYR A 137 11.04 4.16 -3.91
N ASN A 138 10.57 4.89 -2.90
CA ASN A 138 11.48 5.45 -1.90
C ASN A 138 12.02 4.32 -1.04
N ASP A 139 13.32 4.36 -0.78
CA ASP A 139 14.02 3.29 -0.11
C ASP A 139 14.88 3.86 1.02
N SER A 140 14.43 3.71 2.26
CA SER A 140 15.13 4.29 3.41
C SER A 140 16.51 3.68 3.68
N ARG A 141 16.89 2.56 3.04
CA ARG A 141 18.17 1.86 3.30
C ARG A 141 19.38 2.80 3.25
N GLY A 142 19.37 3.76 2.31
CA GLY A 142 20.48 4.67 2.05
C GLY A 142 20.29 6.08 2.60
N ARG A 143 19.29 6.31 3.47
CA ARG A 143 19.03 7.61 4.10
C ARG A 143 20.24 8.17 4.87
N ASN A 144 21.07 7.30 5.44
CA ASN A 144 22.27 7.67 6.22
C ASN A 144 23.56 7.43 5.43
N PHE A 145 23.48 7.14 4.14
CA PHE A 145 24.64 6.93 3.28
C PHE A 145 25.17 8.29 2.77
N THR A 146 26.44 8.34 2.38
CA THR A 146 27.05 9.51 1.74
C THR A 146 27.67 9.07 0.42
N PRO A 147 27.15 9.51 -0.74
CA PRO A 147 25.98 10.39 -0.92
C PRO A 147 24.66 9.73 -0.47
N ILE A 148 23.66 10.55 -0.13
CA ILE A 148 22.33 10.06 0.31
C ILE A 148 21.66 9.25 -0.80
N ASN A 149 20.94 8.18 -0.45
CA ASN A 149 20.29 7.32 -1.44
C ASN A 149 18.93 6.85 -0.89
N ILE A 150 17.88 7.67 -1.08
CA ILE A 150 16.51 7.36 -0.66
C ILE A 150 15.69 6.80 -1.84
N SER A 151 16.35 6.16 -2.79
CA SER A 151 15.70 5.67 -4.01
C SER A 151 15.99 4.19 -4.19
N GLY A 152 15.01 3.44 -4.64
CA GLY A 152 15.12 2.01 -4.88
C GLY A 152 14.30 1.59 -6.08
N ALA A 153 14.71 0.48 -6.70
CA ALA A 153 13.88 -0.16 -7.71
C ALA A 153 14.05 -1.67 -7.65
N SER A 154 13.01 -2.37 -8.09
CA SER A 154 13.01 -3.81 -8.29
C SER A 154 12.53 -4.14 -9.69
N VAL A 155 13.14 -5.16 -10.28
CA VAL A 155 12.88 -5.58 -11.66
C VAL A 155 12.33 -6.98 -11.67
N SER A 156 11.26 -7.18 -12.44
CA SER A 156 10.76 -8.51 -12.81
C SER A 156 11.17 -8.82 -14.24
N THR A 157 11.49 -10.09 -14.49
CA THR A 157 11.74 -10.65 -15.83
C THR A 157 10.78 -11.80 -16.16
N ASP A 158 9.76 -12.00 -15.33
CA ASP A 158 8.77 -13.09 -15.42
C ASP A 158 7.32 -12.58 -15.32
N GLY A 159 7.11 -11.31 -15.70
CA GLY A 159 5.79 -10.69 -15.78
C GLY A 159 5.22 -10.26 -14.43
N GLY A 160 6.07 -10.08 -13.43
CA GLY A 160 5.67 -9.70 -12.08
C GLY A 160 5.38 -10.87 -11.16
N THR A 161 5.84 -12.08 -11.51
CA THR A 161 5.72 -13.25 -10.61
C THR A 161 6.79 -13.20 -9.52
N THR A 162 7.98 -12.72 -9.86
CA THR A 162 9.06 -12.43 -8.92
C THR A 162 9.71 -11.09 -9.26
N PHE A 163 10.32 -10.47 -8.25
CA PHE A 163 11.06 -9.23 -8.38
C PHE A 163 12.44 -9.39 -7.75
N THR A 164 13.44 -8.72 -8.33
CA THR A 164 14.79 -8.61 -7.78
C THR A 164 15.10 -7.15 -7.50
N ARG A 165 15.38 -6.82 -6.23
CA ARG A 165 15.80 -5.47 -5.81
C ARG A 165 17.17 -5.12 -6.36
N LEU A 166 17.26 -3.98 -7.04
CA LEU A 166 18.52 -3.44 -7.54
C LEU A 166 19.42 -3.04 -6.38
N THR A 167 20.56 -3.71 -6.27
CA THR A 167 21.53 -3.50 -5.20
C THR A 167 22.94 -3.62 -5.76
N LYS A 168 23.71 -2.52 -5.70
CA LYS A 168 25.13 -2.50 -6.03
C LYS A 168 25.94 -3.23 -4.96
N ALA A 169 27.22 -3.52 -5.24
CA ALA A 169 28.13 -4.18 -4.30
C ALA A 169 28.31 -3.44 -2.96
N ASN A 170 28.05 -2.13 -2.92
CA ASN A 170 28.08 -1.32 -1.70
C ASN A 170 26.78 -1.42 -0.86
N GLY A 171 25.84 -2.28 -1.25
CA GLY A 171 24.55 -2.47 -0.55
C GLY A 171 23.49 -1.42 -0.85
N GLN A 172 23.79 -0.43 -1.70
CA GLN A 172 22.87 0.67 -2.05
C GLN A 172 22.21 0.45 -3.41
N SER A 173 21.16 1.22 -3.69
CA SER A 173 20.57 1.28 -5.03
C SER A 173 21.53 1.94 -6.02
N PRO A 174 21.29 1.82 -7.34
CA PRO A 174 22.07 2.56 -8.34
C PRO A 174 21.94 4.09 -8.27
N PHE A 175 20.93 4.64 -7.58
CA PHE A 175 20.49 6.03 -7.72
C PHE A 175 21.08 6.93 -6.62
N ASP A 176 22.36 7.27 -6.75
CA ASP A 176 23.10 8.04 -5.75
C ASP A 176 22.66 9.52 -5.66
N ASN A 177 22.73 10.12 -4.47
CA ASN A 177 22.42 11.52 -4.19
C ASN A 177 20.95 11.95 -4.39
N THR A 178 20.03 11.00 -4.16
CA THR A 178 18.59 11.16 -4.40
C THR A 178 17.76 11.13 -3.12
N PHE A 179 16.60 11.80 -3.15
CA PHE A 179 15.71 12.00 -1.99
C PHE A 179 14.38 11.25 -2.06
N GLY A 180 14.12 10.50 -3.13
CA GLY A 180 12.85 9.80 -3.36
C GLY A 180 12.01 10.46 -4.46
N ASP A 181 10.68 10.28 -4.35
CA ASP A 181 9.63 10.70 -5.28
C ASP A 181 9.83 10.06 -6.68
N PRO A 182 9.62 8.74 -6.80
CA PRO A 182 9.95 7.97 -8.00
C PRO A 182 9.05 8.29 -9.18
N VAL A 183 9.66 8.41 -10.35
CA VAL A 183 9.02 8.09 -11.62
C VAL A 183 9.84 7.01 -12.32
N VAL A 184 9.17 6.05 -12.98
CA VAL A 184 9.83 5.10 -13.89
C VAL A 184 9.05 4.97 -15.17
N LEU A 185 9.73 5.08 -16.31
CA LEU A 185 9.14 5.07 -17.65
C LEU A 185 9.97 4.20 -18.60
N TYR A 186 9.30 3.65 -19.62
CA TYR A 186 9.96 3.00 -20.74
C TYR A 186 9.90 3.89 -21.98
N HIS A 187 11.06 4.32 -22.45
CA HIS A 187 11.18 5.12 -23.66
C HIS A 187 11.29 4.20 -24.89
N LYS A 188 10.14 3.85 -25.46
CA LYS A 188 10.01 2.90 -26.58
C LYS A 188 10.95 3.18 -27.76
N PRO A 189 11.09 4.42 -28.28
CA PRO A 189 11.95 4.66 -29.45
C PRO A 189 13.42 4.30 -29.25
N SER A 190 13.94 4.43 -28.03
CA SER A 190 15.34 4.09 -27.74
C SER A 190 15.50 2.77 -26.96
N GLY A 191 14.40 2.13 -26.58
CA GLY A 191 14.37 0.97 -25.70
C GLY A 191 14.92 1.20 -24.29
N ASN A 192 15.05 2.45 -23.85
CA ASN A 192 15.63 2.76 -22.54
C ASN A 192 14.57 2.73 -21.45
N TRP A 193 14.93 2.17 -20.30
CA TRP A 193 14.29 2.50 -19.04
C TRP A 193 14.81 3.85 -18.55
N VAL A 194 13.92 4.66 -18.00
CA VAL A 194 14.23 5.96 -17.41
C VAL A 194 13.60 6.01 -16.03
N THR A 195 14.38 6.30 -15.01
CA THR A 195 13.86 6.66 -13.67
C THR A 195 14.15 8.12 -13.40
N VAL A 196 13.27 8.81 -12.68
CA VAL A 196 13.47 10.19 -12.22
C VAL A 196 13.23 10.25 -10.71
N TRP A 197 13.98 11.11 -10.05
CA TRP A 197 14.03 11.30 -8.60
C TRP A 197 14.28 12.76 -8.29
N LEU A 198 13.94 13.18 -7.06
CA LEU A 198 14.54 14.38 -6.50
C LEU A 198 16.04 14.15 -6.26
N ASP A 199 16.87 15.06 -6.76
CA ASP A 199 18.31 14.85 -6.81
C ASP A 199 19.09 16.12 -6.42
N ALA A 200 20.03 15.96 -5.48
CA ALA A 200 20.86 17.07 -5.03
C ALA A 200 21.87 17.56 -6.08
N ALA A 201 22.28 16.71 -7.03
CA ALA A 201 23.18 17.07 -8.11
C ALA A 201 22.48 17.93 -9.19
N CYS A 202 21.14 17.91 -9.22
CA CYS A 202 20.33 18.64 -10.19
C CYS A 202 19.68 19.88 -9.55
N GLY A 203 20.48 20.73 -8.90
CA GLY A 203 20.00 22.00 -8.36
C GLY A 203 19.53 21.93 -6.91
N GLY A 204 20.05 20.96 -6.13
CA GLY A 204 19.77 20.80 -4.71
C GLY A 204 18.57 19.91 -4.41
N GLN A 205 17.49 20.01 -5.21
CA GLN A 205 16.34 19.09 -5.23
C GLN A 205 15.59 19.16 -6.58
N GLY A 206 16.29 19.36 -7.70
CA GLY A 206 15.64 19.25 -9.02
C GLY A 206 15.48 17.80 -9.45
N LEU A 207 15.17 17.59 -10.72
CA LEU A 207 14.85 16.26 -11.26
C LEU A 207 16.09 15.60 -11.86
N GLY A 208 16.65 14.66 -11.11
CA GLY A 208 17.71 13.77 -11.56
C GLY A 208 17.13 12.52 -12.19
N GLY A 209 17.67 12.14 -13.34
CA GLY A 209 17.27 10.98 -14.10
C GLY A 209 18.37 9.94 -14.18
N TYR A 210 17.98 8.67 -14.32
CA TYR A 210 18.87 7.58 -14.69
C TYR A 210 18.29 6.82 -15.86
N LYS A 211 19.15 6.34 -16.77
CA LYS A 211 18.72 5.52 -17.90
C LYS A 211 19.52 4.23 -18.01
N SER A 212 18.86 3.18 -18.48
CA SER A 212 19.49 1.89 -18.74
C SER A 212 18.77 1.12 -19.86
N LEU A 213 19.53 0.35 -20.64
CA LEU A 213 19.00 -0.66 -21.57
C LEU A 213 18.79 -2.03 -20.90
N THR A 214 19.43 -2.27 -19.76
CA THR A 214 19.45 -3.52 -19.01
C THR A 214 19.08 -3.23 -17.55
N PRO A 215 17.80 -2.89 -17.27
CA PRO A 215 17.40 -2.33 -15.98
C PRO A 215 17.67 -3.25 -14.79
N ASP A 216 17.77 -4.57 -15.03
CA ASP A 216 18.07 -5.61 -14.05
C ASP A 216 19.54 -5.61 -13.60
N ASP A 217 20.46 -5.01 -14.36
CA ASP A 217 21.84 -4.81 -13.91
C ASP A 217 21.95 -3.50 -13.11
N PRO A 218 22.22 -3.54 -11.79
CA PRO A 218 22.36 -2.35 -10.96
C PRO A 218 23.56 -1.48 -11.34
N ASN A 219 24.47 -1.91 -12.21
CA ASN A 219 25.62 -1.09 -12.65
C ASN A 219 25.40 -0.42 -14.02
N SER A 220 24.27 -0.70 -14.68
CA SER A 220 23.99 -0.20 -16.04
C SER A 220 23.38 1.20 -16.09
N TRP A 221 22.98 1.74 -14.94
CA TRP A 221 22.22 2.98 -14.83
C TRP A 221 23.13 4.20 -14.95
N THR A 222 22.85 5.04 -15.95
CA THR A 222 23.61 6.26 -16.22
C THR A 222 22.81 7.51 -15.83
N HIS A 223 23.39 8.36 -14.99
CA HIS A 223 22.79 9.60 -14.50
C HIS A 223 22.68 10.70 -15.58
N PHE A 224 21.68 11.57 -15.44
CA PHE A 224 21.52 12.84 -16.13
C PHE A 224 20.62 13.78 -15.31
N CYS A 225 20.60 15.09 -15.59
CA CYS A 225 19.58 15.99 -15.03
C CYS A 225 18.48 16.25 -16.06
N ALA A 226 17.23 15.95 -15.70
CA ALA A 226 16.05 16.30 -16.48
C ALA A 226 15.63 17.76 -16.23
N PHE A 227 15.81 18.23 -15.01
CA PHE A 227 15.52 19.60 -14.58
C PHE A 227 16.49 20.02 -13.47
N ASN A 228 16.99 21.26 -13.50
CA ASN A 228 18.09 21.72 -12.65
C ASN A 228 17.75 23.02 -11.89
N GLU A 229 16.86 22.90 -10.90
CA GLU A 229 16.42 23.97 -10.01
C GLU A 229 15.79 23.36 -8.75
N GLY A 230 16.00 23.97 -7.58
CA GLY A 230 15.54 23.43 -6.28
C GLY A 230 14.26 24.05 -5.71
N SER A 231 13.63 25.00 -6.42
CA SER A 231 12.48 25.78 -5.92
C SER A 231 11.18 25.50 -6.69
N ALA A 232 11.19 24.58 -7.65
CA ALA A 232 10.01 24.24 -8.43
C ALA A 232 9.06 23.33 -7.64
N ASP A 233 7.79 23.33 -8.04
CA ASP A 233 6.82 22.36 -7.55
C ASP A 233 7.23 20.94 -7.95
N ARG A 234 6.94 19.97 -7.08
CA ARG A 234 7.22 18.55 -7.30
C ARG A 234 5.95 17.72 -7.31
N GLU A 235 5.95 16.65 -8.07
CA GLU A 235 4.95 15.59 -7.94
C GLU A 235 5.11 14.85 -6.60
N SER A 236 3.99 14.53 -5.95
CA SER A 236 3.91 13.60 -4.81
C SER A 236 2.73 12.67 -4.98
#